data_AF-A0A448ZVH6-F1
#
_entry.id   AF-A0A448ZVH6-F1
#
_cell.length_a   1.000
_cell.length_b   1.000
_cell.length_c   1.000
_cell.angle_alpha   90.00
_cell.angle_beta   90.00
_cell.angle_gamma   90.00
#
_symmetry.space_group_name_H-M   'P 1'
#
loop_
_entity.id
_entity.type
_entity.pdbx_description
1 polymer ?
#
loop_
_entity_poly.entity_id
_entity_poly.type
_entity_poly.pdbx_seq_one_letter_code
_entity_poly.pdbx_strand_id
1 'polypeptide(L)'
;MKKINFAWLLAITPLIPLTVAAKCTTTKPVDPPKPDPVEDEKSDVKIEIILDKNEPDKITPKEEYNTLSVNDLGHDNFKLTSLSSQYDYEFELLESNVENGTITLKVDQLNKNDQKLIKTYEIKVEGFKKELAPDEEDPIFSIEGINADDYKNFYAYSIEENKIKFESKSKKYTYKLRGIEVSEEKVYDEILKKDIIKSTSLIINYDQLDTKGNKVQLGVSYELKGFKGIELDKNDPKILFDGLEESKYNKISAEDAFKKIHSVVSKSGAYSYTSIKKESFDNTKGEITFKVTQWSKNKSVEFGTFEIVVSGFKK
;
A
#
# COMPACT_ATOMS: atom_id res chain seq x y z
N MET A 1 -19.31 -17.43 -28.60
CA MET A 1 -20.79 -17.51 -28.67
C MET A 1 -21.34 -16.10 -28.49
N LYS A 2 -22.09 -15.60 -29.48
CA LYS A 2 -22.62 -14.23 -29.54
C LYS A 2 -23.99 -14.17 -28.84
N LYS A 3 -24.21 -13.15 -28.00
CA LYS A 3 -25.48 -12.88 -27.31
C LYS A 3 -26.47 -12.21 -28.26
N ILE A 4 -27.71 -12.67 -28.24
CA ILE A 4 -28.86 -12.15 -29.00
C ILE A 4 -29.65 -11.21 -28.08
N ASN A 5 -29.99 -10.02 -28.61
CA ASN A 5 -30.96 -9.07 -28.07
C ASN A 5 -32.39 -9.57 -28.29
N PHE A 6 -33.30 -9.27 -27.35
CA PHE A 6 -34.71 -9.12 -27.68
C PHE A 6 -35.32 -7.95 -26.92
N ALA A 7 -36.15 -7.22 -27.65
CA ALA A 7 -36.67 -5.90 -27.34
C ALA A 7 -38.20 -5.96 -27.22
N TRP A 8 -38.77 -4.99 -26.48
CA TRP A 8 -40.15 -4.49 -26.54
C TRP A 8 -41.24 -5.42 -25.93
N LEU A 9 -42.36 -4.93 -25.36
CA LEU A 9 -43.24 -3.84 -25.79
C LEU A 9 -44.18 -3.38 -24.65
N LEU A 10 -44.43 -2.08 -24.58
CA LEU A 10 -45.48 -1.39 -23.80
C LEU A 10 -46.89 -1.70 -24.33
N ALA A 11 -47.90 -1.80 -23.46
CA ALA A 11 -49.28 -1.43 -23.83
C ALA A 11 -50.09 -0.99 -22.60
N ILE A 12 -50.81 0.11 -22.78
CA ILE A 12 -51.57 0.89 -21.80
C ILE A 12 -53.05 0.44 -21.79
N THR A 13 -53.68 0.62 -20.62
CA THR A 13 -55.08 0.45 -20.15
C THR A 13 -56.24 0.87 -21.09
N PRO A 14 -57.52 0.52 -20.82
CA PRO A 14 -58.37 1.39 -19.96
C PRO A 14 -59.42 0.71 -19.03
N LEU A 15 -59.85 1.53 -18.05
CA LEU A 15 -60.96 1.43 -17.07
C LEU A 15 -62.35 1.07 -17.65
N ILE A 16 -63.26 0.57 -16.78
CA ILE A 16 -64.65 1.07 -16.55
C ILE A 16 -65.24 0.40 -15.28
N PRO A 17 -66.17 1.07 -14.54
CA PRO A 17 -66.50 0.78 -13.14
C PRO A 17 -67.82 0.00 -12.97
N LEU A 18 -68.02 -0.62 -11.79
CA LEU A 18 -69.29 -1.21 -11.37
C LEU A 18 -69.68 -0.69 -9.99
N THR A 19 -70.67 0.20 -9.99
CA THR A 19 -71.49 0.59 -8.84
C THR A 19 -72.45 -0.54 -8.47
N VAL A 20 -72.50 -0.91 -7.19
CA VAL A 20 -73.67 -1.57 -6.58
C VAL A 20 -73.95 -0.87 -5.25
N ALA A 21 -75.17 -0.33 -5.12
CA ALA A 21 -75.68 0.26 -3.90
C ALA A 21 -76.27 -0.83 -2.98
N ALA A 22 -75.93 -0.78 -1.68
CA ALA A 22 -76.70 -1.44 -0.63
C ALA A 22 -76.79 -0.53 0.60
N LYS A 23 -77.96 -0.53 1.22
CA LYS A 23 -78.48 0.45 2.19
C LYS A 23 -77.85 0.33 3.59
N CYS A 24 -77.64 1.50 4.19
CA CYS A 24 -77.79 1.92 5.59
C CYS A 24 -77.35 1.00 6.74
N THR A 25 -76.40 1.49 7.55
CA THR A 25 -76.63 1.76 8.98
C THR A 25 -75.58 2.77 9.48
N THR A 26 -76.04 3.85 10.09
CA THR A 26 -75.20 4.93 10.61
C THR A 26 -74.68 4.56 12.00
N THR A 27 -73.38 4.29 12.09
CA THR A 27 -72.63 4.38 13.35
C THR A 27 -71.44 5.31 13.12
N LYS A 28 -71.29 6.32 13.99
CA LYS A 28 -70.18 7.28 13.95
C LYS A 28 -68.84 6.54 13.82
N PRO A 29 -67.90 7.00 12.97
CA PRO A 29 -66.53 6.53 13.04
C PRO A 29 -65.97 6.90 14.41
N VAL A 30 -65.48 5.91 15.14
CA VAL A 30 -64.51 6.15 16.21
C VAL A 30 -63.24 6.59 15.49
N ASP A 31 -62.79 7.82 15.76
CA ASP A 31 -61.49 8.27 15.27
C ASP A 31 -60.42 7.25 15.71
N PRO A 32 -59.59 6.73 14.79
CA PRO A 32 -58.47 5.89 15.19
C PRO A 32 -57.61 6.69 16.17
N PRO A 33 -57.10 6.06 17.26
CA PRO A 33 -56.23 6.75 18.18
C PRO A 33 -55.08 7.34 17.38
N LYS A 34 -54.94 8.66 17.49
CA LYS A 34 -53.81 9.42 16.96
C LYS A 34 -52.56 8.68 17.45
N PRO A 35 -51.65 8.24 16.56
CA PRO A 35 -50.42 7.62 17.02
C PRO A 35 -49.75 8.63 17.95
N ASP A 36 -49.48 8.18 19.18
CA ASP A 36 -48.70 8.96 20.13
C ASP A 36 -47.42 9.43 19.43
N PRO A 37 -46.96 10.66 19.72
CA PRO A 37 -45.73 11.16 19.13
C PRO A 37 -44.63 10.15 19.44
N VAL A 38 -43.94 9.70 18.40
CA VAL A 38 -42.73 8.86 18.50
C VAL A 38 -41.78 9.59 19.44
N GLU A 39 -41.70 9.14 20.69
CA GLU A 39 -40.65 9.55 21.61
C GLU A 39 -39.32 9.27 20.91
N ASP A 40 -38.41 10.22 20.96
CA ASP A 40 -37.02 10.00 20.56
C ASP A 40 -36.47 8.80 21.35
N GLU A 41 -36.51 7.62 20.73
CA GLU A 41 -36.12 6.31 21.31
C GLU A 41 -34.64 6.24 21.76
N LYS A 42 -33.89 7.33 21.64
CA LYS A 42 -32.49 7.48 22.09
C LYS A 42 -32.36 7.99 23.52
N SER A 43 -33.46 8.28 24.22
CA SER A 43 -33.42 8.92 25.55
C SER A 43 -33.03 7.98 26.71
N ASP A 44 -33.08 6.66 26.50
CA ASP A 44 -32.88 5.66 27.58
C ASP A 44 -31.43 5.20 27.77
N VAL A 45 -30.47 5.68 26.96
CA VAL A 45 -29.05 5.34 27.09
C VAL A 45 -28.18 6.59 27.08
N LYS A 46 -27.32 6.71 28.09
CA LYS A 46 -26.33 7.79 28.21
C LYS A 46 -24.96 7.28 27.74
N ILE A 47 -24.36 7.98 26.79
CA ILE A 47 -22.98 7.73 26.35
C ILE A 47 -22.06 8.77 26.97
N GLU A 48 -21.00 8.30 27.61
CA GLU A 48 -19.97 9.11 28.25
C GLU A 48 -18.58 8.69 27.75
N ILE A 49 -17.66 9.65 27.65
CA ILE A 49 -16.27 9.39 27.24
C ILE A 49 -15.34 9.45 28.45
N ILE A 50 -14.49 8.44 28.60
CA ILE A 50 -13.51 8.31 29.67
C ILE A 50 -12.13 8.13 29.02
N LEU A 51 -11.18 9.01 29.36
CA LEU A 51 -9.83 8.95 28.79
C LEU A 51 -8.86 8.18 29.68
N ASP A 52 -9.00 8.29 31.00
CA ASP A 52 -8.18 7.56 31.97
C ASP A 52 -8.98 6.41 32.57
N LYS A 53 -8.57 5.17 32.24
CA LYS A 53 -9.22 3.95 32.74
C LYS A 53 -9.07 3.78 34.26
N ASN A 54 -8.09 4.44 34.87
CA ASN A 54 -7.90 4.42 36.33
C ASN A 54 -8.81 5.42 37.06
N GLU A 55 -9.42 6.37 36.32
CA GLU A 55 -10.36 7.35 36.83
C GLU A 55 -11.72 7.24 36.10
N PRO A 56 -12.45 6.11 36.21
CA PRO A 56 -13.66 5.84 35.42
C PRO A 56 -14.84 6.78 35.72
N ASP A 57 -14.76 7.55 36.80
CA ASP A 57 -15.76 8.56 37.16
C ASP A 57 -15.44 9.94 36.56
N LYS A 58 -14.25 10.12 35.98
CA LYS A 58 -13.84 11.36 35.32
C LYS A 58 -14.29 11.36 33.88
N ILE A 59 -15.56 11.75 33.71
CA ILE A 59 -16.20 11.89 32.40
C ILE A 59 -15.64 13.12 31.70
N THR A 60 -15.28 12.96 30.43
CA THR A 60 -14.83 14.06 29.57
C THR A 60 -16.04 14.90 29.17
N PRO A 61 -16.03 16.22 29.41
CA PRO A 61 -17.10 17.11 28.96
C PRO A 61 -17.21 17.11 27.43
N LYS A 62 -18.43 17.24 26.89
CA LYS A 62 -18.65 17.27 25.44
C LYS A 62 -17.93 18.44 24.76
N GLU A 63 -17.73 19.53 25.48
CA GLU A 63 -17.01 20.72 25.02
C GLU A 63 -15.55 20.44 24.70
N GLU A 64 -14.96 19.40 25.30
CA GLU A 64 -13.56 19.01 25.10
C GLU A 64 -13.37 17.98 23.98
N TYR A 65 -14.46 17.42 23.43
CA TYR A 65 -14.38 16.39 22.39
C TYR A 65 -13.63 16.89 21.16
N ASN A 66 -13.75 18.18 20.84
CA ASN A 66 -13.10 18.82 19.69
C ASN A 66 -11.57 18.82 19.75
N THR A 67 -10.98 18.44 20.89
CA THR A 67 -9.53 18.28 21.06
C THR A 67 -9.05 16.83 20.87
N LEU A 68 -9.97 15.87 20.88
CA LEU A 68 -9.69 14.43 20.82
C LEU A 68 -9.76 13.92 19.38
N SER A 69 -8.74 13.21 18.93
CA SER A 69 -8.82 12.46 17.68
C SER A 69 -9.63 11.18 17.89
N VAL A 70 -10.51 10.86 16.94
CA VAL A 70 -11.27 9.60 16.97
C VAL A 70 -10.36 8.37 16.87
N ASN A 71 -9.15 8.52 16.32
CA ASN A 71 -8.16 7.44 16.24
C ASN A 71 -7.53 7.08 17.59
N ASP A 72 -7.61 7.96 18.57
CA ASP A 72 -7.08 7.74 19.92
C ASP A 72 -8.11 7.06 20.84
N LEU A 73 -9.34 6.84 20.36
CA LEU A 73 -10.46 6.31 21.13
C LEU A 73 -10.71 4.84 20.76
N GLY A 74 -10.64 3.97 21.74
CA GLY A 74 -11.01 2.56 21.66
C GLY A 74 -12.29 2.25 22.45
N HIS A 75 -12.65 0.97 22.49
CA HIS A 75 -13.89 0.51 23.15
C HIS A 75 -13.98 0.97 24.61
N ASP A 76 -12.87 0.82 25.34
CA ASP A 76 -12.77 1.18 26.75
C ASP A 76 -12.89 2.69 27.04
N ASN A 77 -12.88 3.54 26.01
CA ASN A 77 -13.08 4.97 26.18
C ASN A 77 -14.57 5.36 26.24
N PHE A 78 -15.48 4.43 25.99
CA PHE A 78 -16.92 4.67 25.98
C PHE A 78 -17.59 3.96 27.15
N LYS A 79 -18.39 4.70 27.90
CA LYS A 79 -19.26 4.17 28.93
C LYS A 79 -20.71 4.38 28.52
N LEU A 80 -21.43 3.28 28.34
CA LEU A 80 -22.88 3.30 28.15
C LEU A 80 -23.55 3.04 29.49
N THR A 81 -24.36 3.98 29.92
CA THR A 81 -25.18 3.86 31.13
C THR A 81 -26.64 3.77 30.73
N SER A 82 -27.29 2.68 31.09
CA SER A 82 -28.75 2.56 30.95
C SER A 82 -29.43 3.55 31.89
N LEU A 83 -30.32 4.37 31.34
CA LEU A 83 -31.24 5.22 32.10
C LEU A 83 -32.59 4.52 32.36
N SER A 84 -32.79 3.35 31.74
CA SER A 84 -33.99 2.53 31.90
C SER A 84 -33.81 1.46 32.98
N SER A 85 -34.86 1.22 33.76
CA SER A 85 -34.89 0.09 34.71
C SER A 85 -35.13 -1.27 34.04
N GLN A 86 -35.54 -1.28 32.77
CA GLN A 86 -35.95 -2.50 32.05
C GLN A 86 -34.90 -3.04 31.10
N TYR A 87 -33.93 -2.21 30.71
CA TYR A 87 -33.01 -2.52 29.62
C TYR A 87 -31.56 -2.43 30.09
N ASP A 88 -30.75 -3.33 29.55
CA ASP A 88 -29.30 -3.20 29.51
C ASP A 88 -28.87 -2.90 28.07
N TYR A 89 -27.66 -2.37 27.92
CA TYR A 89 -27.11 -2.01 26.61
C TYR A 89 -25.68 -2.52 26.50
N GLU A 90 -25.39 -3.13 25.36
CA GLU A 90 -24.04 -3.46 24.94
C GLU A 90 -23.73 -2.68 23.66
N PHE A 91 -22.45 -2.45 23.38
CA PHE A 91 -22.07 -1.76 22.15
C PHE A 91 -20.77 -2.29 21.57
N GLU A 92 -20.67 -2.12 20.25
CA GLU A 92 -19.44 -2.24 19.49
C GLU A 92 -19.14 -0.91 18.77
N LEU A 93 -17.85 -0.58 18.68
CA LEU A 93 -17.38 0.50 17.82
C LEU A 93 -17.48 0.03 16.37
N LEU A 94 -18.40 0.63 15.61
CA LEU A 94 -18.64 0.23 14.22
C LEU A 94 -17.69 0.95 13.26
N GLU A 95 -17.61 2.27 13.38
CA GLU A 95 -16.84 3.11 12.46
C GLU A 95 -16.32 4.37 13.16
N SER A 96 -15.14 4.81 12.77
CA SER A 96 -14.60 6.13 13.11
C SER A 96 -14.38 6.92 11.82
N ASN A 97 -14.86 8.17 11.79
CA ASN A 97 -14.68 9.07 10.67
C ASN A 97 -13.94 10.33 11.13
N VAL A 98 -12.64 10.37 10.81
CA VAL A 98 -11.73 11.45 11.20
C VAL A 98 -12.07 12.78 10.53
N GLU A 99 -12.56 12.78 9.29
CA GLU A 99 -12.88 14.01 8.55
C GLU A 99 -14.08 14.74 9.15
N ASN A 100 -15.08 13.97 9.58
CA ASN A 100 -16.29 14.49 10.19
C ASN A 100 -16.15 14.64 11.71
N GLY A 101 -15.14 14.03 12.34
CA GLY A 101 -14.98 14.02 13.79
C GLY A 101 -16.12 13.26 14.45
N THR A 102 -16.45 12.07 13.94
CA THR A 102 -17.59 11.26 14.40
C THR A 102 -17.22 9.82 14.63
N ILE A 103 -17.83 9.20 15.63
CA ILE A 103 -17.76 7.75 15.90
C ILE A 103 -19.17 7.18 15.86
N THR A 104 -19.36 6.08 15.15
CA THR A 104 -20.62 5.34 15.11
C THR A 104 -20.50 4.12 16.01
N LEU A 105 -21.40 4.04 16.99
CA LEU A 105 -21.56 2.89 17.87
C LEU A 105 -22.76 2.08 17.37
N LYS A 106 -22.61 0.77 17.26
CA LYS A 106 -23.75 -0.13 17.13
C LYS A 106 -24.11 -0.62 18.53
N VAL A 107 -25.35 -0.38 18.92
CA VAL A 107 -25.87 -0.61 20.27
C VAL A 107 -26.93 -1.68 20.23
N ASP A 108 -26.72 -2.71 21.04
CA ASP A 108 -27.66 -3.78 21.26
C ASP A 108 -28.43 -3.50 22.56
N GLN A 109 -29.76 -3.41 22.44
CA GLN A 109 -30.65 -3.29 23.59
C GLN A 109 -31.08 -4.67 24.05
N LEU A 110 -30.80 -4.97 25.31
CA LEU A 110 -31.06 -6.25 25.94
C LEU A 110 -32.15 -6.09 27.01
N ASN A 111 -33.02 -7.09 27.15
CA ASN A 111 -33.91 -7.14 28.30
C ASN A 111 -33.08 -7.43 29.56
N LYS A 112 -33.19 -6.58 30.59
CA LYS A 112 -32.36 -6.69 31.81
C LYS A 112 -32.58 -8.01 32.57
N ASN A 113 -33.77 -8.62 32.47
CA ASN A 113 -34.12 -9.81 33.23
C ASN A 113 -33.59 -11.11 32.62
N ASP A 114 -33.61 -11.24 31.30
CA ASP A 114 -33.24 -12.49 30.60
C ASP A 114 -32.14 -12.32 29.54
N GLN A 115 -31.59 -11.10 29.41
CA GLN A 115 -30.51 -10.74 28.49
C GLN A 115 -30.82 -11.06 27.02
N LYS A 116 -32.10 -11.20 26.65
CA LYS A 116 -32.47 -11.36 25.24
C LYS A 116 -32.31 -10.05 24.48
N LEU A 117 -31.70 -10.13 23.31
CA LEU A 117 -31.66 -9.04 22.34
C LEU A 117 -33.07 -8.65 21.92
N ILE A 118 -33.38 -7.38 22.14
CA ILE A 118 -34.64 -6.75 21.73
C ILE A 118 -34.47 -6.14 20.34
N LYS A 119 -33.47 -5.27 20.19
CA LYS A 119 -33.13 -4.61 18.93
C LYS A 119 -31.68 -4.13 18.91
N THR A 120 -31.21 -3.90 17.69
CA THR A 120 -29.90 -3.31 17.39
C THR A 120 -30.14 -1.98 16.67
N TYR A 121 -29.40 -0.94 17.03
CA TYR A 121 -29.46 0.35 16.35
C TYR A 121 -28.11 1.09 16.43
N GLU A 122 -27.95 2.12 15.62
CA GLU A 122 -26.71 2.90 15.58
C GLU A 122 -26.86 4.25 16.30
N ILE A 123 -25.85 4.60 17.10
CA ILE A 123 -25.71 5.93 17.70
C ILE A 123 -24.44 6.57 17.18
N LYS A 124 -24.60 7.74 16.56
CA LYS A 124 -23.49 8.58 16.14
C LYS A 124 -23.12 9.56 17.25
N VAL A 125 -21.87 9.51 17.70
CA VAL A 125 -21.26 10.48 18.62
C VAL A 125 -20.45 11.46 17.77
N GLU A 126 -20.75 12.74 17.90
CA GLU A 126 -20.18 13.81 17.08
C GLU A 126 -19.44 14.85 17.94
N GLY A 127 -18.69 15.73 17.30
CA GLY A 127 -18.00 16.85 17.94
C GLY A 127 -16.52 16.61 18.20
N PHE A 128 -15.96 15.49 17.75
CA PHE A 128 -14.53 15.21 17.87
C PHE A 128 -13.68 16.09 16.96
N LYS A 129 -12.38 16.11 17.21
CA LYS A 129 -11.42 16.83 16.36
C LYS A 129 -11.49 16.29 14.94
N LYS A 130 -11.69 17.20 13.98
CA LYS A 130 -11.64 16.89 12.55
C LYS A 130 -10.21 16.85 12.08
N GLU A 131 -9.85 15.78 11.40
CA GLU A 131 -8.51 15.55 10.86
C GLU A 131 -8.60 15.16 9.39
N LEU A 132 -7.48 15.29 8.69
CA LEU A 132 -7.41 14.92 7.29
C LEU A 132 -7.28 13.38 7.21
N ALA A 133 -8.18 12.72 6.48
CA ALA A 133 -8.08 11.29 6.26
C ALA A 133 -6.93 10.94 5.29
N PRO A 134 -6.38 9.72 5.33
CA PRO A 134 -5.47 9.23 4.30
C PRO A 134 -6.11 9.20 2.92
N ASP A 135 -5.32 9.50 1.88
CA ASP A 135 -5.74 9.41 0.48
C ASP A 135 -4.58 8.85 -0.37
N GLU A 136 -4.65 7.56 -0.68
CA GLU A 136 -3.63 6.82 -1.44
C GLU A 136 -3.59 7.22 -2.93
N GLU A 137 -4.63 7.89 -3.43
CA GLU A 137 -4.74 8.33 -4.82
C GLU A 137 -4.28 9.79 -5.01
N ASP A 138 -4.08 10.55 -3.93
CA ASP A 138 -3.59 11.93 -4.00
C ASP A 138 -2.16 12.12 -4.54
N PRO A 139 -1.16 11.26 -4.23
CA PRO A 139 0.22 11.54 -4.61
C PRO A 139 0.44 11.44 -6.13
N ILE A 140 1.22 12.37 -6.65
CA ILE A 140 1.87 12.29 -7.96
C ILE A 140 3.36 12.06 -7.73
N PHE A 141 3.88 10.98 -8.31
CA PHE A 141 5.29 10.65 -8.28
C PHE A 141 5.95 11.06 -9.59
N SER A 142 7.12 11.67 -9.49
CA SER A 142 7.99 11.90 -10.65
C SER A 142 9.43 11.63 -10.30
N ILE A 143 10.22 11.32 -11.31
CA ILE A 143 11.67 11.15 -11.20
C ILE A 143 12.33 12.30 -11.94
N GLU A 144 13.09 13.12 -11.22
CA GLU A 144 13.75 14.28 -11.79
C GLU A 144 14.65 13.89 -12.98
N GLY A 145 14.38 14.49 -14.14
CA GLY A 145 15.13 14.25 -15.36
C GLY A 145 14.71 13.00 -16.16
N ILE A 146 13.64 12.30 -15.76
CA ILE A 146 13.12 11.13 -16.47
C ILE A 146 11.61 11.26 -16.67
N ASN A 147 11.16 11.29 -17.92
CA ASN A 147 9.72 11.21 -18.22
C ASN A 147 9.20 9.79 -18.02
N ALA A 148 7.93 9.65 -17.62
CA ALA A 148 7.32 8.35 -17.35
C ALA A 148 7.35 7.40 -18.57
N ASP A 149 7.15 7.93 -19.78
CA ASP A 149 7.20 7.13 -21.02
C ASP A 149 8.60 6.59 -21.36
N ASP A 150 9.64 7.17 -20.74
CA ASP A 150 11.03 6.83 -20.95
C ASP A 150 11.57 5.82 -19.93
N TYR A 151 10.79 5.42 -18.91
CA TYR A 151 11.25 4.46 -17.88
C TYR A 151 11.83 3.18 -18.47
N LYS A 152 11.29 2.70 -19.60
CA LYS A 152 11.79 1.52 -20.33
C LYS A 152 13.25 1.61 -20.79
N ASN A 153 13.84 2.80 -20.80
CA ASN A 153 15.22 3.05 -21.16
C ASN A 153 16.15 3.11 -19.94
N PHE A 154 15.59 3.18 -18.73
CA PHE A 154 16.30 3.29 -17.47
C PHE A 154 16.12 2.05 -16.62
N TYR A 155 17.10 1.77 -15.78
CA TYR A 155 17.02 0.67 -14.85
C TYR A 155 16.51 1.15 -13.49
N ALA A 156 15.59 0.43 -12.85
CA ALA A 156 15.03 0.82 -11.55
C ALA A 156 16.13 1.03 -10.48
N TYR A 157 17.13 0.13 -10.42
CA TYR A 157 18.26 0.25 -9.49
C TYR A 157 19.22 1.41 -9.79
N SER A 158 19.09 2.09 -10.93
CA SER A 158 19.88 3.28 -11.24
C SER A 158 19.25 4.58 -10.74
N ILE A 159 18.01 4.51 -10.23
CA ILE A 159 17.30 5.67 -9.70
C ILE A 159 17.83 5.98 -8.30
N GLU A 160 18.18 7.24 -8.09
CA GLU A 160 18.62 7.76 -6.79
C GLU A 160 17.44 8.34 -6.00
N GLU A 161 17.41 8.13 -4.69
CA GLU A 161 16.32 8.60 -3.81
C GLU A 161 16.08 10.11 -3.90
N ASN A 162 17.17 10.91 -3.99
CA ASN A 162 17.11 12.37 -4.11
C ASN A 162 16.41 12.86 -5.39
N LYS A 163 16.25 11.98 -6.40
CA LYS A 163 15.55 12.26 -7.65
C LYS A 163 14.05 12.03 -7.57
N ILE A 164 13.55 11.33 -6.54
CA ILE A 164 12.12 11.13 -6.35
C ILE A 164 11.48 12.44 -5.87
N LYS A 165 10.46 12.91 -6.59
CA LYS A 165 9.66 14.07 -6.22
C LYS A 165 8.21 13.67 -6.01
N PHE A 166 7.57 14.38 -5.09
CA PHE A 166 6.17 14.19 -4.72
C PHE A 166 5.43 15.49 -4.94
N GLU A 167 4.23 15.39 -5.50
CA GLU A 167 3.27 16.48 -5.57
C GLU A 167 1.90 15.98 -5.08
N SER A 168 1.16 16.83 -4.37
CA SER A 168 -0.20 16.53 -3.92
C SER A 168 -1.20 17.03 -4.96
N LYS A 169 -2.06 16.14 -5.48
CA LYS A 169 -3.15 16.52 -6.41
C LYS A 169 -4.10 17.53 -5.78
N SER A 170 -4.51 17.27 -4.55
CA SER A 170 -5.46 18.10 -3.79
C SER A 170 -4.82 19.31 -3.11
N LYS A 171 -3.48 19.35 -3.03
CA LYS A 171 -2.70 20.33 -2.24
C LYS A 171 -2.98 20.28 -0.73
N LYS A 172 -3.67 19.25 -0.24
CA LYS A 172 -3.96 19.05 1.19
C LYS A 172 -2.83 18.34 1.93
N TYR A 173 -1.95 17.66 1.19
CA TYR A 173 -0.92 16.80 1.76
C TYR A 173 0.49 17.27 1.42
N THR A 174 1.42 16.85 2.26
CA THR A 174 2.85 16.81 1.94
C THR A 174 3.35 15.37 2.12
N TYR A 175 4.49 15.05 1.51
CA TYR A 175 5.02 13.69 1.50
C TYR A 175 6.47 13.67 1.91
N LYS A 176 6.84 12.61 2.64
CA LYS A 176 8.21 12.37 3.06
C LYS A 176 8.67 11.01 2.57
N LEU A 177 9.69 11.00 1.73
CA LEU A 177 10.35 9.76 1.30
C LEU A 177 11.00 9.06 2.52
N ARG A 178 10.79 7.76 2.62
CA ARG A 178 11.46 6.88 3.59
C ARG A 178 12.56 6.04 2.96
N GLY A 179 12.40 5.71 1.69
CA GLY A 179 13.41 5.02 0.91
C GLY A 179 12.82 4.48 -0.38
N ILE A 180 13.69 3.90 -1.20
CA ILE A 180 13.28 3.16 -2.40
C ILE A 180 13.80 1.72 -2.34
N GLU A 181 13.01 0.83 -2.90
CA GLU A 181 13.37 -0.57 -3.11
C GLU A 181 13.13 -0.93 -4.56
N VAL A 182 13.71 -2.04 -4.99
CA VAL A 182 13.59 -2.51 -6.36
C VAL A 182 12.95 -3.88 -6.32
N SER A 183 11.84 -4.06 -7.03
CA SER A 183 11.23 -5.38 -7.12
C SER A 183 12.01 -6.26 -8.10
N GLU A 184 12.17 -7.52 -7.69
CA GLU A 184 12.82 -8.55 -8.49
C GLU A 184 11.75 -9.50 -9.02
N GLU A 185 11.61 -9.60 -10.35
CA GLU A 185 10.79 -10.60 -10.99
C GLU A 185 11.69 -11.74 -11.47
N LYS A 186 11.47 -12.96 -10.95
CA LYS A 186 12.09 -14.16 -11.52
C LYS A 186 11.22 -14.67 -12.65
N VAL A 187 11.74 -14.58 -13.87
CA VAL A 187 11.07 -15.11 -15.06
C VAL A 187 11.84 -16.35 -15.50
N TYR A 188 11.16 -17.46 -15.75
CA TYR A 188 11.79 -18.62 -16.36
C TYR A 188 11.93 -18.39 -17.88
N ASP A 189 13.15 -18.39 -18.39
CA ASP A 189 13.42 -18.32 -19.82
C ASP A 189 13.36 -19.73 -20.41
N GLU A 190 12.35 -20.00 -21.24
CA GLU A 190 12.16 -21.33 -21.86
C GLU A 190 13.27 -21.70 -22.86
N ILE A 191 13.90 -20.71 -23.50
CA ILE A 191 14.98 -20.91 -24.49
C ILE A 191 16.27 -21.24 -23.76
N LEU A 192 16.59 -20.48 -22.71
CA LEU A 192 17.80 -20.64 -21.91
C LEU A 192 17.66 -21.71 -20.82
N LYS A 193 16.44 -22.20 -20.57
CA LYS A 193 16.09 -23.18 -19.53
C LYS A 193 16.62 -22.80 -18.14
N LYS A 194 16.47 -21.53 -17.77
CA LYS A 194 16.93 -20.99 -16.48
C LYS A 194 16.05 -19.84 -16.01
N ASP A 195 16.03 -19.63 -14.70
CA ASP A 195 15.47 -18.41 -14.12
C ASP A 195 16.37 -17.20 -14.46
N ILE A 196 15.73 -16.13 -14.92
CA ILE A 196 16.33 -14.82 -15.10
C ILE A 196 15.67 -13.85 -14.12
N ILE A 197 16.49 -13.17 -13.32
CA ILE A 197 16.03 -12.08 -12.49
C ILE A 197 15.91 -10.86 -13.40
N LYS A 198 14.70 -10.33 -13.55
CA LYS A 198 14.41 -9.05 -14.17
C LYS A 198 13.94 -8.10 -13.09
N SER A 199 14.71 -7.06 -12.84
CA SER A 199 14.23 -5.92 -12.07
C SER A 199 13.47 -4.97 -13.00
N THR A 200 12.17 -4.79 -12.76
CA THR A 200 11.28 -4.02 -13.65
C THR A 200 10.48 -2.92 -12.96
N SER A 201 10.41 -2.94 -11.62
CA SER A 201 9.72 -1.91 -10.86
C SER A 201 10.57 -1.28 -9.77
N LEU A 202 10.24 -0.03 -9.46
CA LEU A 202 10.75 0.73 -8.33
C LEU A 202 9.64 0.84 -7.28
N ILE A 203 9.89 0.41 -6.06
CA ILE A 203 8.99 0.57 -4.92
C ILE A 203 9.40 1.84 -4.18
N ILE A 204 8.48 2.79 -4.03
CA ILE A 204 8.69 4.06 -3.35
C ILE A 204 7.97 3.98 -2.01
N ASN A 205 8.72 4.06 -0.91
CA ASN A 205 8.19 4.05 0.44
C ASN A 205 8.13 5.47 1.00
N TYR A 206 6.98 5.91 1.51
CA TYR A 206 6.77 7.28 1.96
C TYR A 206 5.76 7.41 3.10
N ASP A 207 5.78 8.56 3.77
CA ASP A 207 4.75 8.98 4.71
C ASP A 207 3.90 10.09 4.08
N GLN A 208 2.58 10.03 4.27
CA GLN A 208 1.64 11.10 3.95
C GLN A 208 1.39 11.95 5.19
N LEU A 209 1.58 13.25 5.05
CA LEU A 209 1.47 14.24 6.11
C LEU A 209 0.47 15.33 5.68
N ASP A 210 -0.08 16.06 6.64
CA ASP A 210 -0.82 17.29 6.33
C ASP A 210 0.15 18.43 5.92
N THR A 211 -0.40 19.58 5.52
CA THR A 211 0.40 20.77 5.15
C THR A 211 1.20 21.38 6.31
N LYS A 212 0.95 20.97 7.55
CA LYS A 212 1.70 21.40 8.75
C LYS A 212 2.75 20.37 9.18
N GLY A 213 2.84 19.23 8.49
CA GLY A 213 3.76 18.14 8.80
C GLY A 213 3.25 17.15 9.85
N ASN A 214 1.97 17.20 10.24
CA ASN A 214 1.38 16.19 11.10
C ASN A 214 1.15 14.90 10.32
N LYS A 215 1.26 13.77 11.02
CA LYS A 215 1.14 12.44 10.44
C LYS A 215 -0.32 12.18 10.04
N VAL A 216 -0.53 11.76 8.79
CA VAL A 216 -1.83 11.26 8.30
C VAL A 216 -1.75 9.75 8.11
N GLN A 217 -0.76 9.27 7.35
CA GLN A 217 -0.52 7.84 7.13
C GLN A 217 0.99 7.58 7.03
N LEU A 218 1.48 6.52 7.67
CA LEU A 218 2.91 6.19 7.71
C LEU A 218 3.21 4.89 6.98
N GLY A 219 4.35 4.85 6.29
CA GLY A 219 4.86 3.62 5.68
C GLY A 219 4.02 3.12 4.50
N VAL A 220 3.54 4.03 3.67
CA VAL A 220 2.84 3.69 2.42
C VAL A 220 3.86 3.29 1.36
N SER A 221 3.54 2.28 0.56
CA SER A 221 4.38 1.79 -0.54
C SER A 221 3.65 1.97 -1.87
N TYR A 222 4.36 2.48 -2.88
CA TYR A 222 3.86 2.63 -4.24
C TYR A 222 4.79 1.95 -5.24
N GLU A 223 4.26 1.13 -6.15
CA GLU A 223 5.04 0.41 -7.15
C GLU A 223 4.98 1.13 -8.51
N LEU A 224 6.12 1.67 -8.94
CA LEU A 224 6.30 2.27 -10.25
C LEU A 224 6.88 1.25 -11.23
N LYS A 225 6.10 0.88 -12.24
CA LYS A 225 6.43 -0.16 -13.24
C LYS A 225 6.99 0.42 -14.53
N GLY A 226 7.52 -0.45 -15.38
CA GLY A 226 7.88 -0.13 -16.76
C GLY A 226 9.36 0.21 -16.96
N PHE A 227 10.22 -0.07 -15.98
CA PHE A 227 11.66 0.09 -16.12
C PHE A 227 12.27 -0.98 -17.02
N LYS A 228 13.43 -0.66 -17.58
CA LYS A 228 14.26 -1.60 -18.32
C LYS A 228 14.65 -2.77 -17.42
N GLY A 229 14.30 -3.98 -17.83
CA GLY A 229 14.83 -5.20 -17.23
C GLY A 229 16.34 -5.27 -17.42
N ILE A 230 17.04 -5.69 -16.37
CA ILE A 230 18.42 -6.15 -16.46
C ILE A 230 18.47 -7.63 -16.11
N GLU A 231 19.42 -8.33 -16.70
CA GLU A 231 19.68 -9.75 -16.43
C GLU A 231 21.18 -9.99 -16.26
N LEU A 232 21.53 -11.22 -15.86
CA LEU A 232 22.92 -11.67 -15.79
C LEU A 232 23.58 -11.62 -17.18
N ASP A 233 24.59 -10.77 -17.36
CA ASP A 233 25.39 -10.69 -18.58
C ASP A 233 26.82 -11.15 -18.33
N LYS A 234 27.15 -12.37 -18.82
CA LYS A 234 28.49 -12.95 -18.69
C LYS A 234 29.54 -12.28 -19.58
N ASN A 235 29.13 -11.48 -20.57
CA ASN A 235 30.01 -10.80 -21.51
C ASN A 235 30.32 -9.35 -21.10
N ASP A 236 29.54 -8.76 -20.19
CA ASP A 236 29.78 -7.41 -19.66
C ASP A 236 31.11 -7.23 -18.90
N PRO A 237 31.60 -8.16 -18.06
CA PRO A 237 32.77 -7.89 -17.24
C PRO A 237 34.04 -7.76 -18.09
N LYS A 238 34.91 -6.82 -17.69
CA LYS A 238 36.30 -6.73 -18.16
C LYS A 238 37.26 -6.84 -16.98
N ILE A 239 38.16 -7.84 -17.05
CA ILE A 239 39.27 -7.98 -16.10
C ILE A 239 40.40 -7.04 -16.51
N LEU A 240 40.89 -6.25 -15.56
CA LEU A 240 42.07 -5.39 -15.72
C LEU A 240 43.17 -5.89 -14.78
N PHE A 241 44.40 -5.93 -15.28
CA PHE A 241 45.60 -6.25 -14.49
C PHE A 241 46.43 -4.99 -14.29
N ASP A 242 46.87 -4.76 -13.06
CA ASP A 242 47.62 -3.56 -12.73
C ASP A 242 48.97 -3.51 -13.48
N GLY A 243 49.21 -2.37 -14.13
CA GLY A 243 50.37 -2.13 -14.98
C GLY A 243 50.53 -3.09 -16.17
N LEU A 244 49.46 -3.75 -16.64
CA LEU A 244 49.52 -4.65 -17.80
C LEU A 244 48.38 -4.36 -18.78
N GLU A 245 48.74 -3.83 -19.95
CA GLU A 245 47.82 -3.61 -21.06
C GLU A 245 47.52 -4.93 -21.80
N GLU A 246 46.29 -5.07 -22.29
CA GLU A 246 45.81 -6.25 -23.01
C GLU A 246 46.66 -6.59 -24.24
N SER A 247 47.17 -5.56 -24.95
CA SER A 247 48.08 -5.71 -26.10
C SER A 247 49.43 -6.36 -25.76
N LYS A 248 49.77 -6.45 -24.46
CA LYS A 248 51.02 -7.02 -23.95
C LYS A 248 50.82 -8.41 -23.33
N TYR A 249 49.61 -8.97 -23.31
CA TYR A 249 49.36 -10.28 -22.71
C TYR A 249 50.22 -11.37 -23.37
N ASN A 250 50.39 -11.32 -24.69
CA ASN A 250 51.21 -12.30 -25.43
C ASN A 250 52.71 -12.28 -25.10
N LYS A 251 53.18 -11.34 -24.25
CA LYS A 251 54.58 -11.23 -23.82
C LYS A 251 54.84 -11.80 -22.41
N ILE A 252 53.80 -12.12 -21.65
CA ILE A 252 53.88 -12.59 -20.26
C ILE A 252 53.11 -13.90 -20.09
N SER A 253 53.61 -14.82 -19.25
CA SER A 253 52.92 -16.08 -18.97
C SER A 253 51.60 -15.85 -18.22
N ALA A 254 50.66 -16.79 -18.32
CA ALA A 254 49.43 -16.74 -17.52
C ALA A 254 49.76 -16.77 -16.02
N GLU A 255 50.76 -17.55 -15.61
CA GLU A 255 51.24 -17.60 -14.22
C GLU A 255 51.75 -16.25 -13.70
N ASP A 256 52.54 -15.53 -14.48
CA ASP A 256 53.09 -14.24 -14.02
C ASP A 256 52.02 -13.15 -14.00
N ALA A 257 51.10 -13.15 -14.97
CA ALA A 257 49.92 -12.29 -14.93
C ALA A 257 48.99 -12.65 -13.75
N PHE A 258 48.87 -13.93 -13.40
CA PHE A 258 48.11 -14.41 -12.25
C PHE A 258 48.63 -13.86 -10.91
N LYS A 259 49.90 -13.44 -10.81
CA LYS A 259 50.47 -12.83 -9.60
C LYS A 259 50.17 -11.33 -9.47
N LYS A 260 49.73 -10.65 -10.53
CA LYS A 260 49.46 -9.20 -10.53
C LYS A 260 48.17 -8.83 -9.79
N ILE A 261 48.09 -7.61 -9.24
CA ILE A 261 46.82 -7.05 -8.75
C ILE A 261 45.84 -6.94 -9.92
N HIS A 262 44.55 -7.12 -9.65
CA HIS A 262 43.50 -7.15 -10.66
C HIS A 262 42.21 -6.51 -10.14
N SER A 263 41.38 -6.05 -11.07
CA SER A 263 40.05 -5.50 -10.81
C SER A 263 39.09 -5.91 -11.91
N VAL A 264 37.78 -5.87 -11.63
CA VAL A 264 36.73 -6.09 -12.62
C VAL A 264 35.91 -4.83 -12.77
N VAL A 265 35.71 -4.41 -14.02
CA VAL A 265 34.88 -3.27 -14.37
C VAL A 265 33.76 -3.70 -15.31
N SER A 266 32.65 -2.97 -15.27
CA SER A 266 31.53 -3.16 -16.21
C SER A 266 31.81 -2.45 -17.53
N LYS A 267 31.66 -3.16 -18.66
CA LYS A 267 31.77 -2.55 -19.99
C LYS A 267 30.61 -1.61 -20.28
N SER A 268 29.40 -2.00 -19.90
CA SER A 268 28.18 -1.20 -20.08
C SER A 268 28.02 -0.09 -19.03
N GLY A 269 28.68 -0.23 -17.87
CA GLY A 269 28.48 0.64 -16.71
C GLY A 269 27.18 0.34 -15.94
N ALA A 270 26.44 -0.70 -16.31
CA ALA A 270 25.17 -1.10 -15.67
C ALA A 270 25.36 -2.02 -14.44
N TYR A 271 26.55 -2.62 -14.31
CA TYR A 271 26.82 -3.64 -13.29
C TYR A 271 27.91 -3.21 -12.30
N SER A 272 27.86 -3.81 -11.11
CA SER A 272 28.97 -3.86 -10.16
C SER A 272 29.39 -5.32 -9.99
N TYR A 273 30.66 -5.55 -9.64
CA TYR A 273 31.19 -6.89 -9.42
C TYR A 273 31.76 -7.03 -8.02
N THR A 274 31.48 -8.15 -7.36
CA THR A 274 32.07 -8.53 -6.06
C THR A 274 32.59 -9.97 -6.14
N SER A 275 33.25 -10.43 -5.07
CA SER A 275 33.81 -11.78 -4.98
C SER A 275 34.73 -12.16 -6.15
N ILE A 276 35.61 -11.24 -6.56
CA ILE A 276 36.58 -11.49 -7.62
C ILE A 276 37.65 -12.42 -7.05
N LYS A 277 37.53 -13.72 -7.34
CA LYS A 277 38.50 -14.73 -6.94
C LYS A 277 39.22 -15.26 -8.16
N LYS A 278 40.54 -15.26 -8.09
CA LYS A 278 41.39 -16.00 -9.02
C LYS A 278 41.29 -17.49 -8.69
N GLU A 279 40.79 -18.28 -9.62
CA GLU A 279 40.60 -19.72 -9.41
C GLU A 279 41.80 -20.52 -9.91
N SER A 280 42.24 -20.26 -11.15
CA SER A 280 43.32 -21.03 -11.78
C SER A 280 43.96 -20.29 -12.95
N PHE A 281 45.10 -20.80 -13.41
CA PHE A 281 45.75 -20.41 -14.66
C PHE A 281 46.18 -21.66 -15.44
N ASP A 282 46.27 -21.52 -16.76
CA ASP A 282 46.76 -22.55 -17.68
C ASP A 282 47.80 -21.92 -18.61
N ASN A 283 49.08 -22.17 -18.34
CA ASN A 283 50.17 -21.68 -19.19
C ASN A 283 50.13 -22.31 -20.59
N THR A 284 49.65 -23.55 -20.74
CA THR A 284 49.60 -24.21 -22.06
C THR A 284 48.57 -23.57 -22.99
N LYS A 285 47.49 -23.03 -22.42
CA LYS A 285 46.45 -22.29 -23.16
C LYS A 285 46.68 -20.78 -23.16
N GLY A 286 47.49 -20.26 -22.24
CA GLY A 286 47.67 -18.83 -22.04
C GLY A 286 46.40 -18.20 -21.45
N GLU A 287 45.82 -18.83 -20.43
CA GLU A 287 44.51 -18.49 -19.86
C GLU A 287 44.55 -18.31 -18.34
N ILE A 288 43.71 -17.41 -17.82
CA ILE A 288 43.43 -17.24 -16.39
C ILE A 288 41.92 -17.28 -16.17
N THR A 289 41.47 -18.06 -15.19
CA THR A 289 40.05 -18.17 -14.81
C THR A 289 39.78 -17.40 -13.53
N PHE A 290 38.76 -16.53 -13.60
CA PHE A 290 38.23 -15.76 -12.47
C PHE A 290 36.80 -16.21 -12.16
N LYS A 291 36.46 -16.27 -10.88
CA LYS A 291 35.07 -16.34 -10.42
C LYS A 291 34.63 -14.95 -10.01
N VAL A 292 33.48 -14.49 -10.49
CA VAL A 292 32.92 -13.17 -10.17
C VAL A 292 31.45 -13.28 -9.80
N THR A 293 31.01 -12.46 -8.85
CA THR A 293 29.59 -12.25 -8.56
C THR A 293 29.16 -10.91 -9.17
N GLN A 294 28.13 -10.93 -10.01
CA GLN A 294 27.59 -9.75 -10.68
C GLN A 294 26.38 -9.21 -9.91
N TRP A 295 26.38 -7.89 -9.72
CA TRP A 295 25.36 -7.14 -9.02
C TRP A 295 24.86 -5.99 -9.89
N SER A 296 23.71 -5.42 -9.53
CA SER A 296 23.31 -4.10 -10.02
C SER A 296 24.37 -3.04 -9.66
N LYS A 297 24.43 -1.95 -10.42
CA LYS A 297 25.44 -0.89 -10.23
C LYS A 297 25.53 -0.37 -8.78
N ASN A 298 24.39 -0.19 -8.12
CA ASN A 298 24.28 0.26 -6.72
C ASN A 298 24.38 -0.90 -5.70
N LYS A 299 24.59 -2.14 -6.14
CA LYS A 299 24.66 -3.37 -5.34
C LYS A 299 23.36 -3.72 -4.58
N SER A 300 22.21 -3.29 -5.07
CA SER A 300 20.91 -3.64 -4.48
C SER A 300 20.42 -5.04 -4.87
N VAL A 301 20.86 -5.59 -6.00
CA VAL A 301 20.41 -6.89 -6.54
C VAL A 301 21.63 -7.73 -6.92
N GLU A 302 21.68 -8.99 -6.49
CA GLU A 302 22.65 -9.99 -6.96
C GLU A 302 22.06 -10.77 -8.15
N PHE A 303 22.72 -10.75 -9.31
CA PHE A 303 22.29 -11.54 -10.47
C PHE A 303 22.86 -12.96 -10.46
N GLY A 304 24.00 -13.15 -9.80
CA GLY A 304 24.61 -14.45 -9.58
C GLY A 304 26.12 -14.47 -9.79
N THR A 305 26.70 -15.67 -9.64
CA THR A 305 28.14 -15.91 -9.69
C THR A 305 28.51 -16.79 -10.88
N PHE A 306 29.56 -16.44 -11.62
CA PHE A 306 30.03 -17.19 -12.79
C PHE A 306 31.54 -17.07 -13.02
N GLU A 307 32.06 -17.92 -13.89
CA GLU A 307 33.47 -17.93 -14.29
C GLU A 307 33.70 -17.09 -15.55
N ILE A 308 34.85 -16.40 -15.60
CA ILE A 308 35.37 -15.65 -16.73
C ILE A 308 36.76 -16.15 -17.03
N VAL A 309 37.02 -16.46 -18.30
CA VAL A 309 38.35 -16.81 -18.78
C VAL A 309 38.95 -15.61 -19.52
N VAL A 310 40.12 -15.17 -19.09
CA VAL A 310 40.95 -14.20 -19.81
C VAL A 310 42.02 -14.96 -20.56
N SER A 311 42.07 -14.79 -21.87
CA SER A 311 43.01 -15.46 -22.76
C SER A 311 43.99 -14.48 -23.43
N GLY A 312 44.98 -15.03 -24.14
CA GLY A 312 45.96 -14.24 -24.90
C GLY A 312 47.31 -14.10 -24.21
N PHE A 313 47.53 -14.78 -23.08
CA PHE A 313 48.83 -14.84 -22.42
C PHE A 313 49.82 -15.72 -23.21
N LYS A 314 51.11 -15.50 -22.97
CA LYS A 314 52.19 -16.30 -23.57
C LYS A 314 52.06 -17.77 -23.15
N LYS A 315 52.08 -18.65 -24.15
CA LYS A 315 52.15 -20.11 -24.00
C LYS A 315 53.58 -20.60 -23.80
#